data_AF-A0A2S9FFB3-F1
#
_entry.id   AF-A0A2S9FFB3-F1
#
_cell.length_a   1.000
_cell.length_b   1.000
_cell.length_c   1.000
_cell.angle_alpha   90.00
_cell.angle_beta   90.00
_cell.angle_gamma   90.00
#
_symmetry.space_group_name_H-M   'P 1'
#
loop_
_entity.id
_entity.type
_entity.pdbx_description
1 polymer ?
#
loop_
_entity_poly.entity_id
_entity_poly.type
_entity_poly.pdbx_seq_one_letter_code
_entity_poly.pdbx_strand_id
1 'polypeptide(L)' 'MTEKDKTPRLAQGREHVVATVDEIPSGTHKLVPIGRHGVGVYNVNGTFYAIANYCP' A
#
# COMPACT_ATOMS: atom_id res chain seq x y z
N MET A 1 -12.14 -11.98 -22.14
CA MET A 1 -11.43 -10.83 -21.55
C MET A 1 -12.25 -10.41 -20.34
N THR A 2 -11.91 -10.91 -19.15
CA THR A 2 -12.78 -10.85 -17.97
C THR A 2 -12.62 -9.54 -17.20
N GLU A 3 -13.75 -9.00 -16.73
CA GLU A 3 -13.95 -7.73 -16.01
C GLU A 3 -13.31 -7.68 -14.60
N LYS A 4 -12.06 -8.12 -14.44
CA LYS A 4 -11.43 -8.24 -13.12
C LYS A 4 -10.61 -7.02 -12.66
N ASP A 5 -10.57 -5.94 -13.44
CA ASP A 5 -9.62 -4.82 -13.25
C ASP A 5 -10.31 -3.45 -13.08
N LYS A 6 -11.31 -3.37 -12.19
CA LYS A 6 -11.95 -2.09 -11.83
C LYS A 6 -11.84 -1.81 -10.34
N THR A 7 -10.65 -1.98 -9.77
CA THR A 7 -10.33 -1.17 -8.60
C THR A 7 -10.13 0.25 -9.12
N PRO A 8 -10.84 1.27 -8.59
CA PRO A 8 -10.62 2.64 -9.05
C PRO A 8 -9.18 3.00 -8.69
N ARG A 9 -8.29 2.96 -9.69
CA ARG A 9 -6.97 3.58 -9.61
C ARG A 9 -7.19 5.03 -9.19
N LEU A 10 -6.39 5.49 -8.23
CA LEU A 10 -6.46 6.90 -7.83
C LEU A 10 -6.26 7.76 -9.09
N ALA A 11 -6.79 8.99 -9.11
CA ALA A 11 -6.63 9.88 -10.26
C ALA A 11 -5.16 9.87 -10.73
N GLN A 12 -4.95 9.60 -12.02
CA GLN A 12 -3.62 9.43 -12.59
C GLN A 12 -2.70 10.61 -12.20
N GLY A 13 -1.52 10.29 -11.67
CA GLY A 13 -0.57 11.28 -11.13
C GLY A 13 -0.62 11.48 -9.61
N ARG A 14 -1.52 10.81 -8.88
CA ARG A 14 -1.57 10.80 -7.40
C ARG A 14 -1.10 9.49 -6.76
N GLU A 15 -0.55 8.58 -7.57
CA GLU A 15 -0.05 7.29 -7.11
C GLU A 15 1.46 7.40 -6.84
N HIS A 16 1.92 6.79 -5.74
CA HIS A 16 3.32 6.73 -5.37
C HIS A 16 3.77 5.27 -5.30
N VAL A 17 4.85 4.94 -5.99
CA VAL A 17 5.51 3.65 -5.85
C VAL A 17 6.28 3.67 -4.53
N VAL A 18 5.94 2.77 -3.62
CA VAL A 18 6.48 2.75 -2.25
C VAL A 18 7.36 1.53 -1.94
N ALA A 19 7.14 0.43 -2.67
CA ALA A 19 7.88 -0.82 -2.56
C ALA A 19 7.53 -1.76 -3.72
N THR A 20 8.39 -2.73 -4.00
CA THR A 20 8.04 -3.97 -4.72
C THR A 20 7.39 -4.98 -3.77
N VAL A 21 6.79 -6.03 -4.34
CA VAL A 21 6.19 -7.12 -3.55
C VAL A 21 7.23 -7.87 -2.72
N ASP A 22 8.44 -8.05 -3.26
CA ASP A 22 9.54 -8.76 -2.59
C ASP A 22 10.11 -8.00 -1.39
N GLU A 23 9.97 -6.67 -1.38
CA GLU A 23 10.37 -5.83 -0.25
C GLU A 23 9.44 -5.96 0.97
N ILE A 24 8.21 -6.46 0.79
CA ILE A 24 7.24 -6.64 1.88
C ILE A 24 6.66 -8.07 1.81
N PRO A 25 7.43 -9.09 2.23
CA PRO A 25 6.94 -10.46 2.29
C PRO A 25 5.68 -10.60 3.16
N SER A 26 4.92 -11.67 2.95
CA SER A 26 3.73 -11.96 3.77
C SER A 26 4.08 -12.05 5.26
N GLY A 27 3.28 -11.39 6.10
CA GLY A 27 3.50 -11.27 7.54
C GLY A 27 4.42 -10.11 7.95
N THR A 28 4.91 -9.33 7.00
CA THR A 28 5.78 -8.17 7.27
C THR A 28 5.11 -6.85 6.90
N HIS A 29 5.79 -5.75 7.25
CA HIS A 29 5.36 -4.41 6.89
C HIS A 29 6.55 -3.50 6.56
N LYS A 30 6.27 -2.41 5.83
CA LYS A 30 7.21 -1.33 5.57
C LYS A 30 6.58 0.00 5.95
N LEU A 31 7.33 0.83 6.67
CA LEU A 31 6.94 2.22 6.92
C LEU A 31 7.38 3.08 5.75
N VAL A 32 6.44 3.78 5.13
CA VAL A 32 6.68 4.70 4.03
C VAL A 32 6.58 6.14 4.55
N PRO A 33 7.65 6.95 4.45
CA PRO A 33 7.67 8.30 5.00
C PRO A 33 6.95 9.29 4.05
N ILE A 34 5.62 9.16 3.90
CA ILE A 34 4.78 10.09 3.12
C ILE A 34 3.81 10.88 4.02
N GLY A 35 3.61 12.16 3.69
CA GLY A 35 2.77 13.05 4.49
C GLY A 35 3.34 13.31 5.89
N ARG A 36 2.49 13.73 6.84
CA ARG A 36 2.91 14.12 8.18
C ARG A 36 3.29 12.94 9.09
N HIS A 37 2.55 11.85 9.00
CA HIS A 37 2.66 10.73 9.94
C HIS A 37 3.30 9.47 9.32
N GLY A 38 3.51 9.46 8.00
CA GLY A 38 3.86 8.25 7.27
C GLY A 38 2.68 7.29 7.09
N VAL A 39 2.91 6.24 6.31
CA VAL A 39 1.94 5.18 6.05
C VAL A 39 2.62 3.83 6.26
N GLY A 40 2.03 2.99 7.10
CA GLY A 40 2.42 1.59 7.22
C GLY A 40 1.77 0.77 6.10
N VAL A 41 2.58 0.05 5.33
CA VAL A 41 2.12 -0.91 4.32
C VAL A 41 2.35 -2.31 4.85
N TYR A 42 1.26 -3.05 5.07
CA TYR A 42 1.25 -4.38 5.69
C TYR A 42 0.86 -5.43 4.65
N ASN A 43 1.62 -6.53 4.58
CA ASN A 43 1.25 -7.68 3.77
C ASN A 43 0.67 -8.77 4.68
N VAL A 44 -0.66 -8.93 4.65
CA VAL A 44 -1.37 -9.95 5.43
C VAL A 44 -1.84 -11.05 4.48
N ASN A 45 -1.16 -12.20 4.52
CA ASN A 45 -1.47 -13.37 3.69
C ASN A 45 -1.55 -13.06 2.18
N GLY A 46 -0.65 -12.20 1.67
CA GLY A 46 -0.62 -11.77 0.27
C GLY A 46 -1.54 -10.60 -0.07
N THR A 47 -2.32 -10.10 0.90
CA THR A 47 -3.16 -8.91 0.73
C THR A 47 -2.49 -7.69 1.36
N PHE A 48 -2.38 -6.60 0.59
CA PHE A 48 -1.72 -5.38 1.04
C PHE A 48 -2.70 -4.38 1.63
N TYR A 49 -2.36 -3.86 2.82
CA TYR A 49 -3.12 -2.83 3.52
C TYR A 49 -2.22 -1.61 3.75
N ALA A 50 -2.72 -0.42 3.43
CA ALA A 50 -2.03 0.84 3.70
C ALA A 50 -2.81 1.61 4.77
N ILE A 51 -2.18 1.87 5.91
CA ILE A 51 -2.81 2.52 7.07
C ILE A 51 -1.95 3.72 7.48
N ALA A 52 -2.58 4.85 7.77
CA ALA A 52 -1.85 6.00 8.32
C ALA A 52 -1.15 5.60 9.62
N ASN A 53 0.14 5.90 9.74
CA ASN A 53 0.90 5.60 10.95
C ASN A 53 0.62 6.66 12.03
N TYR A 54 -0.62 6.67 12.51
CA TYR A 54 -1.14 7.64 13.46
C TYR A 54 -2.01 6.94 14.51
N CYS A 55 -1.70 7.16 15.79
CA CYS A 55 -2.56 6.80 16.92
C CYS A 55 -3.32 8.06 17.38
N PRO A 56 -4.66 7.99 17.57
CA PRO A 56 -5.41 9.08 18.17
C PRO A 56 -5.02 9.36 19.62
#